data_AF-A0A7I7LF11-F1
#
_entry.id   AF-A0A7I7LF11-F1
#
_cell.length_a   1.000
_cell.length_b   1.000
_cell.length_c   1.000
_cell.angle_alpha   90.00
_cell.angle_beta   90.00
_cell.angle_gamma   90.00
#
_symmetry.space_group_name_H-M   'P 1'
#
loop_
_entity.id
_entity.type
_entity.pdbx_description
1 polymer ?
#
loop_
_entity_poly.entity_id
_entity_poly.type
_entity_poly.pdbx_seq_one_letter_code
_entity_poly.pdbx_strand_id
1 'polypeptide(L)'
;MARAALERGIPVLRPSRPNSAEFVAELSELAPQCCAVVAYGALLGDALLGVPPQGWVNLHFSLLPAWRGAAPVQAAIAAGDAVTGATTFQIEPSLDSGPVYGVVTETIRPTDTAGDLLGRLAVSGAELLSATLDGIAEGALTARPQPADGVTLAPKISVEQARVRWELPAPIIERRIRAVTPNPGAWTLIGDLRVKLGPVYRDAAAEPPGPLPPGAIQVDRKHVWVGTGSEPLRLGQVQPPGKKLMNAADWARGARLDPSVRAS
;
A
#
# COMPACT_ATOMS: atom_id res chain seq x y z
N MET A 1 5.01 -13.02 -10.61
CA MET A 1 5.51 -12.64 -11.95
C MET A 1 6.41 -13.71 -12.56
N ALA A 2 7.54 -14.10 -11.95
CA ALA A 2 8.45 -15.10 -12.54
C ALA A 2 7.79 -16.43 -12.96
N ARG A 3 6.89 -16.99 -12.14
CA ARG A 3 6.13 -18.21 -12.50
C ARG A 3 5.26 -18.00 -13.75
N ALA A 4 4.54 -16.88 -13.82
CA ALA A 4 3.66 -16.55 -14.93
C ALA A 4 4.41 -16.31 -16.26
N ALA A 5 5.66 -15.82 -16.18
CA ALA A 5 6.55 -15.68 -17.34
C ALA A 5 7.01 -17.05 -17.85
N LEU A 6 7.48 -17.93 -16.95
CA LEU A 6 7.90 -19.29 -17.31
C LEU A 6 6.76 -20.12 -17.90
N GLU A 7 5.55 -20.01 -17.34
CA GLU A 7 4.34 -20.65 -17.88
C GLU A 7 4.02 -20.21 -19.33
N ARG A 8 4.55 -19.06 -19.78
CA ARG A 8 4.37 -18.51 -21.13
C ARG A 8 5.63 -18.64 -22.01
N GLY A 9 6.67 -19.32 -21.53
CA GLY A 9 7.94 -19.44 -22.25
C GLY A 9 8.73 -18.13 -22.36
N ILE A 10 8.43 -17.14 -21.53
CA ILE A 10 9.16 -15.87 -21.50
C ILE A 10 10.44 -16.05 -20.67
N PRO A 11 11.63 -15.69 -21.17
CA PRO A 11 12.87 -15.74 -20.42
C PRO A 11 12.78 -14.98 -19.10
N VAL A 12 13.33 -15.55 -18.04
CA VAL A 12 13.32 -14.93 -16.69
C VAL A 12 14.74 -14.66 -16.25
N LEU A 13 15.11 -13.39 -16.24
CA LEU A 13 16.38 -12.91 -15.69
C LEU A 13 16.24 -12.63 -14.19
N ARG A 14 17.20 -13.09 -13.39
CA ARG A 14 17.22 -12.88 -11.92
C ARG A 14 18.59 -12.38 -11.46
N PRO A 15 19.01 -11.19 -11.90
CA PRO A 15 20.29 -10.64 -11.49
C PRO A 15 20.29 -10.41 -9.98
N SER A 16 21.44 -10.64 -9.33
CA SER A 16 21.62 -10.32 -7.91
C SER A 16 21.61 -8.81 -7.65
N ARG A 17 22.04 -8.02 -8.65
CA ARG A 17 22.00 -6.55 -8.67
C ARG A 17 21.58 -6.07 -10.06
N PRO A 18 20.59 -5.17 -10.18
CA PRO A 18 20.17 -4.66 -11.49
C PRO A 18 21.27 -3.88 -12.22
N ASN A 19 22.19 -3.25 -11.50
CA ASN A 19 23.23 -2.43 -12.13
C ASN A 19 24.54 -3.19 -12.38
N SER A 20 24.50 -4.53 -12.38
CA SER A 20 25.70 -5.31 -12.69
C SER A 20 26.00 -5.26 -14.19
N ALA A 21 27.28 -5.21 -14.55
CA ALA A 21 27.70 -5.14 -15.95
C ALA A 21 27.21 -6.37 -16.74
N GLU A 22 27.16 -7.52 -16.08
CA GLU A 22 26.66 -8.78 -16.63
C GLU A 22 25.17 -8.67 -17.00
N PHE A 23 24.35 -8.10 -16.12
CA PHE A 23 22.93 -7.93 -16.40
C PHE A 23 22.66 -6.88 -17.47
N VAL A 24 23.42 -5.78 -17.47
CA VAL A 24 23.32 -4.76 -18.52
C VAL A 24 23.65 -5.37 -19.88
N ALA A 25 24.70 -6.20 -19.97
CA ALA A 25 25.05 -6.91 -21.20
C ALA A 25 23.96 -7.89 -21.65
N GLU A 26 23.47 -8.73 -20.73
CA GLU A 26 22.40 -9.70 -21.01
C GLU A 26 21.10 -9.02 -21.49
N LEU A 27 20.69 -7.92 -20.85
CA LEU A 27 19.52 -7.15 -21.28
C LEU A 27 19.75 -6.47 -22.63
N SER A 28 20.99 -6.01 -22.90
CA SER A 28 21.34 -5.38 -24.17
C SER A 28 21.26 -6.36 -25.34
N GLU A 29 21.66 -7.63 -25.13
CA GLU A 29 21.53 -8.69 -26.14
C GLU A 29 20.08 -8.98 -26.53
N LEU A 30 19.12 -8.77 -25.61
CA LEU A 30 17.69 -8.88 -25.90
C LEU A 30 17.15 -7.72 -26.75
N ALA A 31 17.92 -6.64 -26.92
CA ALA A 31 17.59 -5.47 -27.72
C ALA A 31 16.15 -4.90 -27.50
N PRO A 32 15.71 -4.70 -26.24
CA PRO A 32 14.37 -4.19 -25.98
C PRO A 32 14.24 -2.75 -26.51
N GLN A 33 13.10 -2.44 -27.14
CA GLN A 33 12.81 -1.06 -27.57
C GLN A 33 12.39 -0.18 -26.38
N CYS A 34 11.60 -0.74 -25.47
CA CYS A 34 11.10 -0.10 -24.25
C CYS A 34 11.04 -1.15 -23.13
N CYS A 35 11.21 -0.71 -21.88
CA CYS A 35 11.12 -1.58 -20.70
C CYS A 35 10.06 -1.07 -19.72
N ALA A 36 9.19 -1.95 -19.24
CA ALA A 36 8.22 -1.62 -18.19
C ALA A 36 8.71 -2.01 -16.80
N VAL A 37 8.45 -1.16 -15.81
CA VAL A 37 8.79 -1.39 -14.39
C VAL A 37 7.55 -1.20 -13.53
N VAL A 38 7.27 -2.21 -12.70
CA VAL A 38 6.15 -2.16 -11.75
C VAL A 38 6.63 -2.70 -10.41
N ALA A 39 6.49 -1.90 -9.34
CA ALA A 39 6.87 -2.29 -7.98
C ALA A 39 8.30 -2.88 -7.86
N TYR A 40 9.26 -2.31 -8.60
CA TYR A 40 10.65 -2.73 -8.56
C TYR A 40 11.43 -1.88 -7.54
N GLY A 41 11.92 -2.52 -6.48
CA GLY A 41 12.50 -1.82 -5.33
C GLY A 41 13.97 -1.43 -5.49
N ALA A 42 14.57 -1.63 -6.66
CA ALA A 42 15.98 -1.35 -6.87
C ALA A 42 16.19 -0.18 -7.83
N LEU A 43 17.17 0.67 -7.50
CA LEU A 43 17.52 1.83 -8.29
C LEU A 43 18.13 1.39 -9.63
N LEU A 44 17.67 1.98 -10.72
CA LEU A 44 18.23 1.77 -12.06
C LEU A 44 19.32 2.83 -12.30
N GLY A 45 20.54 2.38 -12.53
CA GLY A 45 21.67 3.25 -12.85
C GLY A 45 21.71 3.58 -14.35
N ASP A 46 22.51 4.60 -14.70
CA ASP A 46 22.54 5.17 -16.05
C ASP A 46 22.80 4.15 -17.15
N ALA A 47 23.73 3.20 -16.93
CA ALA A 47 24.05 2.15 -17.89
C ALA A 47 22.84 1.26 -18.21
N LEU A 48 22.01 0.97 -17.20
CA LEU A 48 20.79 0.17 -17.38
C LEU A 48 19.66 1.02 -17.98
N LEU A 49 19.52 2.27 -17.52
CA LEU A 49 18.54 3.22 -18.04
C LEU A 49 18.73 3.48 -19.54
N GLY A 50 19.97 3.46 -20.02
CA GLY A 50 20.32 3.67 -21.43
C GLY A 50 20.14 2.45 -22.35
N VAL A 51 19.75 1.28 -21.84
CA VAL A 51 19.61 0.06 -22.69
C VAL A 51 18.45 0.19 -23.70
N PRO A 52 17.19 0.40 -23.29
CA PRO A 52 16.09 0.60 -24.23
C PRO A 52 16.14 2.01 -24.84
N PRO A 53 16.12 2.18 -26.18
CA PRO A 53 16.15 3.49 -26.82
C PRO A 53 14.91 4.34 -26.51
N GLN A 54 13.76 3.71 -26.26
CA GLN A 54 12.53 4.40 -25.82
C GLN A 54 12.44 4.48 -24.28
N GLY A 55 13.48 4.06 -23.57
CA GLY A 55 13.62 4.20 -22.14
C GLY A 55 12.76 3.23 -21.31
N TRP A 56 12.65 3.57 -20.02
CA TRP A 56 11.95 2.78 -19.02
C TRP A 56 10.66 3.47 -18.57
N VAL A 57 9.54 2.77 -18.69
CA VAL A 57 8.21 3.25 -18.26
C VAL A 57 7.85 2.59 -16.93
N ASN A 58 7.55 3.39 -15.92
CA ASN A 58 7.08 2.90 -14.63
C ASN A 58 5.55 3.03 -14.52
N LEU A 59 4.91 2.04 -13.89
CA LEU A 59 3.53 2.15 -13.41
C LEU A 59 3.53 2.41 -11.89
N HIS A 60 3.14 3.62 -11.51
CA HIS A 60 3.09 4.07 -10.12
C HIS A 60 1.65 4.22 -9.63
N PHE A 61 1.34 3.72 -8.43
CA PHE A 61 -0.03 3.65 -7.92
C PHE A 61 -0.47 4.91 -7.15
N SER A 62 -0.27 6.07 -7.77
CA SER A 62 -0.87 7.35 -7.36
C SER A 62 -1.18 8.22 -8.58
N LEU A 63 -1.78 9.39 -8.30
CA LEU A 63 -1.88 10.50 -9.25
C LEU A 63 -0.67 11.42 -9.06
N LEU A 64 0.40 11.18 -9.82
CA LEU A 64 1.62 11.99 -9.73
C LEU A 64 1.31 13.48 -10.05
N PRO A 65 1.92 14.44 -9.32
CA PRO A 65 3.09 14.29 -8.46
C PRO A 65 2.80 13.91 -6.99
N ALA A 66 1.55 13.64 -6.62
CA ALA A 66 1.24 13.22 -5.26
C ALA A 66 1.79 11.81 -4.96
N TRP A 67 2.25 11.61 -3.74
CA TRP A 67 2.65 10.32 -3.18
C TRP A 67 3.79 9.61 -3.94
N ARG A 68 4.85 10.33 -4.31
CA ARG A 68 6.09 9.72 -4.82
C ARG A 68 6.70 8.79 -3.78
N GLY A 69 7.20 7.63 -4.19
CA GLY A 69 7.89 6.68 -3.32
C GLY A 69 7.23 5.30 -3.22
N ALA A 70 7.58 4.57 -2.16
CA ALA A 70 7.35 3.13 -2.08
C ALA A 70 5.94 2.69 -1.62
N ALA A 71 5.14 3.56 -1.00
CA ALA A 71 3.85 3.17 -0.41
C ALA A 71 2.68 4.12 -0.74
N PRO A 72 2.45 4.48 -2.03
CA PRO A 72 1.49 5.51 -2.42
C PRO A 72 0.05 5.18 -2.03
N VAL A 73 -0.40 3.93 -2.25
CA VAL A 73 -1.77 3.49 -1.93
C VAL A 73 -2.05 3.61 -0.44
N GLN A 74 -1.08 3.19 0.38
CA GLN A 74 -1.18 3.28 1.83
C GLN A 74 -1.22 4.73 2.30
N ALA A 75 -0.39 5.60 1.70
CA ALA A 75 -0.36 7.02 2.03
C ALA A 75 -1.68 7.72 1.71
N ALA A 76 -2.26 7.47 0.53
CA ALA A 76 -3.55 8.02 0.11
C ALA A 76 -4.69 7.62 1.06
N ILE A 77 -4.77 6.34 1.43
CA ILE A 77 -5.79 5.87 2.40
C ILE A 77 -5.57 6.52 3.78
N ALA A 78 -4.31 6.59 4.24
CA ALA A 78 -3.99 7.14 5.56
C ALA A 78 -4.28 8.65 5.65
N ALA A 79 -4.05 9.40 4.57
CA ALA A 79 -4.42 10.81 4.43
C ALA A 79 -5.94 11.00 4.31
N GLY A 80 -6.66 9.96 3.87
CA GLY A 80 -8.08 9.95 3.58
C GLY A 80 -8.45 10.71 2.31
N ASP A 81 -7.62 10.56 1.29
CA ASP A 81 -7.95 11.01 -0.04
C ASP A 81 -9.24 10.32 -0.50
N ALA A 82 -10.11 11.04 -1.21
CA ALA A 82 -11.33 10.47 -1.78
C ALA A 82 -11.06 9.74 -3.10
N VAL A 83 -10.02 10.17 -3.82
CA VAL A 83 -9.63 9.68 -5.15
C VAL A 83 -8.12 9.49 -5.17
N THR A 84 -7.69 8.40 -5.78
CA THR A 84 -6.30 8.14 -6.15
C THR A 84 -6.27 7.61 -7.58
N GLY A 85 -5.21 6.91 -7.97
CA GLY A 85 -5.10 6.35 -9.30
C GLY A 85 -3.82 5.58 -9.53
N ALA A 86 -3.52 5.41 -10.81
CA ALA A 86 -2.21 4.98 -11.26
C ALA A 86 -1.73 5.88 -12.40
N THR A 87 -0.42 6.02 -12.50
CA THR A 87 0.25 6.88 -13.47
C THR A 87 1.35 6.09 -14.16
N THR A 88 1.39 6.15 -15.50
CA THR A 88 2.55 5.68 -16.26
C THR A 88 3.45 6.86 -16.58
N PHE A 89 4.73 6.77 -16.25
CA PHE A 89 5.70 7.85 -16.45
C PHE A 89 7.06 7.31 -16.88
N GLN A 90 7.85 8.15 -17.55
CA GLN A 90 9.21 7.85 -17.94
C GLN A 90 10.11 7.92 -16.71
N ILE A 91 10.91 6.89 -16.44
CA ILE A 91 11.87 6.92 -15.34
C ILE A 91 13.00 7.91 -15.65
N GLU A 92 13.30 8.73 -14.67
CA GLU A 92 14.48 9.59 -14.59
C GLU A 92 15.23 9.29 -13.28
N PRO A 93 16.48 9.77 -13.11
CA PRO A 93 17.26 9.49 -11.90
C PRO A 93 16.61 9.94 -10.59
N SER A 94 15.77 10.98 -10.63
CA SER A 94 15.05 11.47 -9.47
C SER A 94 13.78 10.65 -9.20
N LEU A 95 13.51 10.40 -7.92
CA LEU A 95 12.44 9.51 -7.44
C LEU A 95 11.07 9.94 -7.98
N ASP A 96 10.47 9.09 -8.80
CA ASP A 96 9.12 9.22 -9.37
C ASP A 96 8.79 10.62 -9.92
N SER A 97 9.79 11.31 -10.48
CA SER A 97 9.64 12.70 -10.94
C SER A 97 9.56 12.87 -12.45
N GLY A 98 9.83 11.81 -13.21
CA GLY A 98 9.91 11.90 -14.66
C GLY A 98 8.55 12.18 -15.32
N PRO A 99 8.54 12.54 -16.60
CA PRO A 99 7.35 13.01 -17.29
C PRO A 99 6.30 11.91 -17.45
N VAL A 100 5.03 12.28 -17.34
CA VAL A 100 3.87 11.39 -17.32
C VAL A 100 3.33 11.17 -18.73
N TYR A 101 3.04 9.91 -19.06
CA TYR A 101 2.36 9.49 -20.29
C TYR A 101 0.83 9.50 -20.14
N GLY A 102 0.33 9.03 -19.00
CA GLY A 102 -1.10 8.83 -18.80
C GLY A 102 -1.44 8.49 -17.36
N VAL A 103 -2.71 8.70 -17.01
CA VAL A 103 -3.26 8.47 -15.66
C VAL A 103 -4.60 7.75 -15.76
N VAL A 104 -4.89 6.94 -14.75
CA VAL A 104 -6.23 6.41 -14.48
C VAL A 104 -6.60 6.75 -13.04
N THR A 105 -7.88 7.07 -12.79
CA THR A 105 -8.37 7.43 -11.46
C THR A 105 -9.19 6.30 -10.84
N GLU A 106 -9.20 6.23 -9.52
CA GLU A 106 -9.97 5.27 -8.74
C GLU A 106 -10.50 5.94 -7.48
N THR A 107 -11.77 5.67 -7.14
CA THR A 107 -12.38 6.15 -5.90
C THR A 107 -11.94 5.28 -4.72
N ILE A 108 -11.47 5.92 -3.65
CA ILE A 108 -11.18 5.23 -2.39
C ILE A 108 -12.50 5.08 -1.63
N ARG A 109 -13.00 3.85 -1.54
CA ARG A 109 -14.25 3.53 -0.86
C ARG A 109 -14.04 3.60 0.66
N PRO A 110 -15.07 3.90 1.45
CA PRO A 110 -14.95 4.03 2.91
C PRO A 110 -14.36 2.80 3.61
N THR A 111 -14.55 1.61 3.04
CA THR A 111 -14.09 0.33 3.60
C THR A 111 -12.86 -0.24 2.91
N ASP A 112 -12.31 0.44 1.89
CA ASP A 112 -11.17 -0.08 1.15
C ASP A 112 -9.95 -0.21 2.06
N THR A 113 -9.37 -1.39 2.06
CA THR A 113 -7.99 -1.61 2.51
C THR A 113 -7.01 -1.33 1.37
N ALA A 114 -5.72 -1.19 1.70
CA ALA A 114 -4.70 -1.05 0.68
C ALA A 114 -4.67 -2.27 -0.27
N GLY A 115 -4.98 -3.47 0.24
CA GLY A 115 -5.12 -4.68 -0.59
C GLY A 115 -6.26 -4.59 -1.59
N ASP A 116 -7.45 -4.15 -1.16
CA ASP A 116 -8.62 -4.03 -2.02
C ASP A 116 -8.40 -3.01 -3.13
N LEU A 117 -7.88 -1.84 -2.75
CA LEU A 117 -7.61 -0.74 -3.67
C LEU A 117 -6.49 -1.10 -4.66
N LEU A 118 -5.39 -1.68 -4.18
CA LEU A 118 -4.31 -2.14 -5.04
C LEU A 118 -4.78 -3.25 -6.00
N GLY A 119 -5.68 -4.13 -5.55
CA GLY A 119 -6.27 -5.16 -6.40
C GLY A 119 -7.02 -4.58 -7.59
N ARG A 120 -7.79 -3.50 -7.40
CA ARG A 120 -8.47 -2.80 -8.49
C ARG A 120 -7.50 -2.02 -9.38
N LEU A 121 -6.60 -1.25 -8.77
CA LEU A 121 -5.57 -0.47 -9.48
C LEU A 121 -4.62 -1.36 -10.29
N ALA A 122 -4.37 -2.59 -9.87
CA ALA A 122 -3.54 -3.53 -10.64
C ALA A 122 -4.19 -3.92 -11.98
N VAL A 123 -5.52 -3.94 -12.07
CA VAL A 123 -6.24 -4.23 -13.30
C VAL A 123 -6.21 -3.02 -14.22
N SER A 124 -6.74 -1.88 -13.77
CA SER A 124 -6.79 -0.67 -14.59
C SER A 124 -5.42 -0.09 -14.91
N GLY A 125 -4.45 -0.23 -13.99
CA GLY A 125 -3.07 0.16 -14.20
C GLY A 125 -2.34 -0.72 -15.23
N ALA A 126 -2.67 -2.02 -15.30
CA ALA A 126 -2.12 -2.90 -16.34
C ALA A 126 -2.64 -2.53 -17.73
N GLU A 127 -3.92 -2.20 -17.84
CA GLU A 127 -4.54 -1.69 -19.08
C GLU A 127 -3.88 -0.37 -19.51
N LEU A 128 -3.71 0.57 -18.56
CA LEU A 128 -3.01 1.83 -18.79
C LEU A 128 -1.57 1.59 -19.27
N LEU A 129 -0.82 0.71 -18.61
CA LEU A 129 0.56 0.40 -18.99
C LEU A 129 0.65 -0.20 -20.40
N SER A 130 -0.24 -1.13 -20.75
CA SER A 130 -0.28 -1.71 -22.09
C SER A 130 -0.52 -0.62 -23.14
N ALA A 131 -1.57 0.20 -22.95
CA ALA A 131 -1.90 1.28 -23.87
C ALA A 131 -0.78 2.33 -23.99
N THR A 132 -0.07 2.61 -22.89
CA THR A 132 1.10 3.50 -22.90
C THR A 132 2.23 2.93 -23.76
N LEU A 133 2.55 1.64 -23.62
CA LEU A 133 3.60 1.01 -24.43
C LEU A 133 3.23 0.97 -25.91
N ASP A 134 1.98 0.66 -26.25
CA ASP A 134 1.48 0.68 -27.63
C ASP A 134 1.59 2.10 -28.22
N GLY A 135 1.15 3.12 -27.48
CA GLY A 135 1.25 4.52 -27.92
C GLY A 135 2.69 5.04 -28.08
N ILE A 136 3.64 4.51 -27.29
CA ILE A 136 5.08 4.80 -27.46
C ILE A 136 5.60 4.11 -28.73
N ALA A 137 5.23 2.86 -28.97
CA ALA A 137 5.65 2.11 -30.16
C ALA A 137 5.16 2.76 -31.47
N GLU A 138 3.95 3.33 -31.45
CA GLU A 138 3.35 4.05 -32.57
C GLU A 138 3.89 5.49 -32.74
N GLY A 139 4.65 6.01 -31.75
CA GLY A 139 5.07 7.41 -31.73
C GLY A 139 3.92 8.40 -31.51
N ALA A 140 2.76 7.92 -31.07
CA ALA A 140 1.55 8.71 -30.86
C ALA A 140 1.53 9.40 -29.47
N LEU A 141 2.31 8.89 -28.51
CA LEU A 141 2.29 9.35 -27.12
C LEU A 141 3.53 10.18 -26.77
N THR A 142 3.30 11.37 -26.20
CA THR A 142 4.37 12.26 -25.72
C THR A 142 4.23 12.47 -24.22
N ALA A 143 5.29 12.16 -23.47
CA ALA A 143 5.33 12.37 -22.03
C ALA A 143 5.33 13.87 -21.68
N ARG A 144 4.63 14.25 -20.62
CA ARG A 144 4.55 15.64 -20.15
C ARG A 144 5.21 15.79 -18.78
N PRO A 145 6.05 16.83 -18.56
CA PRO A 145 6.63 17.09 -17.25
C PRO A 145 5.57 17.17 -16.15
N GLN A 146 5.87 16.62 -14.98
CA GLN A 146 5.02 16.77 -13.81
C GLN A 146 5.01 18.24 -13.35
N PRO A 147 3.88 18.75 -12.82
CA PRO A 147 3.86 20.06 -12.18
C PRO A 147 4.74 20.08 -10.93
N ALA A 148 5.26 21.27 -10.58
CA ALA A 148 6.04 21.47 -9.35
C ALA A 148 5.15 21.50 -8.10
N ASP A 149 3.89 21.93 -8.25
CA ASP A 149 2.91 21.97 -7.17
C ASP A 149 2.29 20.58 -6.93
N GLY A 150 1.99 20.28 -5.67
CA GLY A 150 1.32 19.03 -5.28
C GLY A 150 2.24 17.83 -5.05
N VAL A 151 3.56 18.04 -5.05
CA VAL A 151 4.53 16.98 -4.72
C VAL A 151 4.38 16.57 -3.25
N THR A 152 4.06 15.30 -3.02
CA THR A 152 4.05 14.68 -1.68
C THR A 152 4.79 13.34 -1.72
N LEU A 153 5.24 12.86 -0.55
CA LEU A 153 6.05 11.65 -0.44
C LEU A 153 5.32 10.53 0.29
N ALA A 154 5.53 9.30 -0.16
CA ALA A 154 5.00 8.07 0.39
C ALA A 154 6.14 7.08 0.67
N PRO A 155 6.92 7.28 1.76
CA PRO A 155 8.01 6.39 2.11
C PRO A 155 7.51 4.98 2.46
N LYS A 156 8.42 4.00 2.41
CA LYS A 156 8.11 2.62 2.78
C LYS A 156 7.62 2.56 4.23
N ILE A 157 6.53 1.84 4.45
CA ILE A 157 5.96 1.60 5.79
C ILE A 157 6.67 0.41 6.44
N SER A 158 7.22 0.62 7.63
CA SER A 158 7.80 -0.43 8.45
C SER A 158 6.73 -1.15 9.28
N VAL A 159 7.08 -2.35 9.75
CA VAL A 159 6.22 -3.09 10.70
C VAL A 159 5.98 -2.27 11.97
N GLU A 160 6.98 -1.54 12.46
CA GLU A 160 6.83 -0.69 13.65
C GLU A 160 5.85 0.46 13.43
N GLN A 161 5.90 1.09 12.25
CA GLN A 161 4.97 2.17 11.90
C GLN A 161 3.52 1.69 11.75
N ALA A 162 3.29 0.38 11.57
CA ALA A 162 1.96 -0.23 11.54
C ALA A 162 1.39 -0.54 12.93
N ARG A 163 2.13 -0.23 14.01
CA ARG A 163 1.60 -0.25 15.37
C ARG A 163 0.49 0.78 15.51
N VAL A 164 -0.63 0.36 16.07
CA VAL A 164 -1.75 1.25 16.36
C VAL A 164 -1.42 2.12 17.55
N ARG A 165 -1.62 3.42 17.37
CA ARG A 165 -1.44 4.46 18.38
C ARG A 165 -2.81 4.92 18.85
N TRP A 166 -3.25 4.38 19.98
CA TRP A 166 -4.60 4.57 20.51
C TRP A 166 -4.87 5.99 21.02
N GLU A 167 -3.83 6.79 21.26
CA GLU A 167 -3.97 8.21 21.61
C GLU A 167 -4.50 9.09 20.47
N LEU A 168 -4.52 8.57 19.24
CA LEU A 168 -5.01 9.30 18.08
C LEU A 168 -6.54 9.29 17.99
N PRO A 169 -7.15 10.23 17.25
CA PRO A 169 -8.58 10.19 16.95
C PRO A 169 -8.98 8.91 16.21
N ALA A 170 -10.15 8.35 16.54
CA ALA A 170 -10.68 7.14 15.92
C ALA A 170 -10.71 7.14 14.38
N PRO A 171 -11.12 8.21 13.67
CA PRO A 171 -11.04 8.24 12.20
C PRO A 171 -9.62 8.12 11.63
N ILE A 172 -8.59 8.51 12.41
CA ILE A 172 -7.19 8.41 12.00
C ILE A 172 -6.70 6.97 12.20
N ILE A 173 -7.05 6.35 13.33
CA ILE A 173 -6.71 4.95 13.62
C ILE A 173 -7.37 4.03 12.59
N GLU A 174 -8.65 4.23 12.32
CA GLU A 174 -9.43 3.46 11.36
C GLU A 174 -8.80 3.48 9.95
N ARG A 175 -8.50 4.67 9.42
CA ARG A 175 -7.80 4.84 8.14
C ARG A 175 -6.43 4.17 8.13
N ARG A 176 -5.65 4.35 9.21
CA ARG A 176 -4.32 3.73 9.32
C ARG A 176 -4.40 2.21 9.28
N ILE A 177 -5.37 1.61 9.97
CA ILE A 177 -5.56 0.15 9.97
C ILE A 177 -5.86 -0.34 8.54
N ARG A 178 -6.77 0.32 7.82
CA ARG A 178 -7.05 -0.02 6.41
C ARG A 178 -5.84 0.18 5.50
N ALA A 179 -5.09 1.26 5.69
CA ALA A 179 -3.92 1.62 4.90
C ALA A 179 -2.80 0.57 4.99
N VAL A 180 -2.63 -0.12 6.12
CA VAL A 180 -1.59 -1.15 6.28
C VAL A 180 -2.13 -2.58 6.13
N THR A 181 -3.38 -2.74 5.71
CA THR A 181 -4.01 -4.05 5.49
C THR A 181 -3.93 -4.46 4.02
N PRO A 182 -3.46 -5.67 3.68
CA PRO A 182 -3.05 -6.75 4.59
C PRO A 182 -1.60 -6.66 5.07
N ASN A 183 -0.75 -5.86 4.42
CA ASN A 183 0.69 -5.80 4.68
C ASN A 183 1.18 -4.39 5.02
N PRO A 184 1.98 -4.22 6.09
CA PRO A 184 2.45 -5.26 7.03
C PRO A 184 1.37 -5.82 8.00
N GLY A 185 0.18 -5.21 7.99
CA GLY A 185 -0.92 -5.51 8.90
C GLY A 185 -0.82 -4.67 10.17
N ALA A 186 -1.94 -4.06 10.58
CA ALA A 186 -2.00 -3.28 11.79
C ALA A 186 -1.86 -4.19 13.02
N TRP A 187 -1.22 -3.70 14.07
CA TRP A 187 -1.07 -4.47 15.30
C TRP A 187 -1.00 -3.58 16.54
N THR A 188 -1.26 -4.15 17.70
CA THR A 188 -1.19 -3.49 19.01
C THR A 188 -0.71 -4.50 20.05
N LEU A 189 -0.27 -4.03 21.20
CA LEU A 189 -0.10 -4.86 22.39
C LEU A 189 -1.38 -4.81 23.22
N ILE A 190 -1.85 -5.96 23.71
CA ILE A 190 -2.87 -6.04 24.77
C ILE A 190 -2.18 -6.67 25.98
N GLY A 191 -1.85 -5.84 26.97
CA GLY A 191 -0.81 -6.20 27.95
C GLY A 191 0.52 -6.44 27.21
N ASP A 192 1.15 -7.59 27.43
CA ASP A 192 2.38 -7.98 26.72
C ASP A 192 2.12 -8.75 25.41
N LEU A 193 0.85 -9.04 25.11
CA LEU A 193 0.49 -9.85 23.95
C LEU A 193 0.38 -9.00 22.69
N ARG A 194 1.26 -9.26 21.70
CA ARG A 194 1.13 -8.66 20.37
C ARG A 194 0.00 -9.29 19.58
N VAL A 195 -0.98 -8.48 19.18
CA VAL A 195 -2.17 -8.90 18.43
C VAL A 195 -2.25 -8.10 17.14
N LYS A 196 -2.41 -8.76 15.98
CA LYS A 196 -2.77 -8.05 14.74
C LYS A 196 -4.25 -7.72 14.74
N LEU A 197 -4.61 -6.61 14.13
CA LEU A 197 -5.98 -6.15 14.00
C LEU A 197 -6.47 -6.33 12.57
N GLY A 198 -7.69 -6.81 12.43
CA GLY A 198 -8.48 -6.71 11.21
C GLY A 198 -9.27 -5.39 11.18
N PRO A 199 -10.41 -5.36 10.47
CA PRO A 199 -11.27 -4.19 10.43
C PRO A 199 -11.70 -3.73 11.84
N VAL A 200 -11.71 -2.42 12.03
CA VAL A 200 -12.30 -1.75 13.19
C VAL A 200 -13.46 -0.89 12.72
N TYR A 201 -14.39 -0.61 13.63
CA TYR A 201 -15.61 0.10 13.30
C TYR A 201 -15.82 1.29 14.22
N ARG A 202 -16.26 2.39 13.62
CA ARG A 202 -16.74 3.61 14.30
C ARG A 202 -18.26 3.62 14.51
N ASP A 203 -18.99 2.59 14.02
CA ASP A 203 -20.46 2.56 14.02
C ASP A 203 -21.05 2.61 15.44
N ALA A 204 -22.27 3.10 15.73
CA ALA A 204 -23.54 3.39 15.01
C ALA A 204 -24.55 2.23 14.83
N ALA A 205 -24.11 0.96 14.85
CA ALA A 205 -24.96 -0.25 14.83
C ALA A 205 -25.10 -0.88 16.24
N ALA A 206 -24.31 -0.40 17.20
CA ALA A 206 -24.46 -0.65 18.64
C ALA A 206 -24.27 0.68 19.38
N GLU A 207 -24.91 0.85 20.53
CA GLU A 207 -24.62 1.98 21.42
C GLU A 207 -23.16 1.85 21.89
N PRO A 208 -22.26 2.78 21.50
CA PRO A 208 -20.90 2.76 22.00
C PRO A 208 -20.93 2.95 23.52
N PRO A 209 -19.93 2.44 24.25
CA PRO A 209 -19.78 2.83 25.63
C PRO A 209 -19.62 4.34 25.75
N GLY A 210 -19.81 4.87 26.96
CA GLY A 210 -19.36 6.22 27.29
C GLY A 210 -17.86 6.39 26.99
N PRO A 211 -17.33 7.62 27.10
CA PRO A 211 -15.94 7.91 26.82
C PRO A 211 -14.99 6.90 27.49
N LEU A 212 -14.07 6.33 26.71
CA LEU A 212 -13.02 5.44 27.19
C LEU A 212 -11.66 6.12 26.99
N PRO A 213 -10.79 6.18 28.01
CA PRO A 213 -9.43 6.67 27.85
C PRO A 213 -8.67 5.90 26.76
N PRO A 214 -7.72 6.53 26.03
CA PRO A 214 -6.88 5.86 25.06
C PRO A 214 -6.32 4.53 25.56
N GLY A 215 -6.55 3.46 24.81
CA GLY A 215 -6.08 2.11 25.12
C GLY A 215 -6.88 1.38 26.21
N ALA A 216 -7.86 2.00 26.87
CA ALA A 216 -8.77 1.30 27.77
C ALA A 216 -9.63 0.31 26.99
N ILE A 217 -9.70 -0.95 27.45
CA ILE A 217 -10.46 -2.01 26.78
C ILE A 217 -11.74 -2.26 27.56
N GLN A 218 -12.88 -2.21 26.88
CA GLN A 218 -14.16 -2.65 27.42
C GLN A 218 -14.69 -3.82 26.61
N VAL A 219 -15.01 -4.92 27.28
CA VAL A 219 -15.57 -6.13 26.67
C VAL A 219 -17.02 -6.27 27.13
N ASP A 220 -17.94 -6.33 26.18
CA ASP A 220 -19.34 -6.72 26.42
C ASP A 220 -19.61 -8.12 25.84
N ARG A 221 -20.87 -8.58 25.89
CA ARG A 221 -21.25 -9.92 25.40
C ARG A 221 -20.96 -10.14 23.92
N LYS A 222 -20.97 -9.09 23.11
CA LYS A 222 -20.90 -9.12 21.64
C LYS A 222 -19.73 -8.34 21.06
N HIS A 223 -19.12 -7.43 21.81
CA HIS A 223 -18.16 -6.47 21.29
C HIS A 223 -16.94 -6.29 22.20
N VAL A 224 -15.85 -5.88 21.57
CA VAL A 224 -14.64 -5.38 22.23
C VAL A 224 -14.43 -3.96 21.75
N TRP A 225 -14.41 -3.03 22.69
CA TRP A 225 -14.18 -1.62 22.45
C TRP A 225 -12.82 -1.21 22.99
N VAL A 226 -12.11 -0.36 22.27
CA VAL A 226 -10.87 0.26 22.72
C VAL A 226 -11.03 1.77 22.68
N GLY A 227 -10.75 2.43 23.81
CA GLY A 227 -10.75 3.88 23.90
C GLY A 227 -9.69 4.50 23.00
N THR A 228 -10.01 5.67 22.46
CA THR A 228 -9.12 6.42 21.57
C THR A 228 -8.94 7.86 22.04
N GLY A 229 -8.19 8.68 21.31
CA GLY A 229 -8.12 10.12 21.54
C GLY A 229 -9.43 10.87 21.24
N SER A 230 -10.44 10.22 20.66
CA SER A 230 -11.77 10.80 20.43
C SER A 230 -12.88 9.84 20.91
N GLU A 231 -13.52 9.09 20.02
CA GLU A 231 -14.55 8.10 20.33
C GLU A 231 -13.96 6.67 20.43
N PRO A 232 -14.54 5.76 21.24
CA PRO A 232 -14.13 4.37 21.25
C PRO A 232 -14.25 3.70 19.88
N LEU A 233 -13.30 2.83 19.54
CA LEU A 233 -13.35 1.99 18.35
C LEU A 233 -13.74 0.56 18.70
N ARG A 234 -14.66 -0.01 17.93
CA ARG A 234 -15.03 -1.43 18.04
C ARG A 234 -14.04 -2.28 17.25
N LEU A 235 -13.42 -3.26 17.91
CA LEU A 235 -12.62 -4.27 17.23
C LEU A 235 -13.52 -5.28 16.52
N GLY A 236 -13.33 -5.44 15.21
CA GLY A 236 -14.02 -6.47 14.43
C GLY A 236 -13.32 -7.82 14.56
N GLN A 237 -12.07 -7.86 14.12
CA GLN A 237 -11.27 -9.07 14.12
C GLN A 237 -9.88 -8.84 14.72
N VAL A 238 -9.33 -9.88 15.33
CA VAL A 238 -8.00 -9.90 15.93
C VAL A 238 -7.30 -11.19 15.56
N GLN A 239 -5.97 -11.15 15.50
CA GLN A 239 -5.13 -12.31 15.26
C GLN A 239 -4.01 -12.34 16.31
N PRO A 240 -4.17 -13.13 17.37
CA PRO A 240 -3.11 -13.44 18.30
C PRO A 240 -1.97 -14.25 17.63
N PRO A 241 -0.78 -14.31 18.23
CA PRO A 241 0.34 -15.08 17.70
C PRO A 241 -0.02 -16.55 17.49
N GLY A 242 0.34 -17.10 16.34
CA GLY A 242 0.09 -18.51 15.99
C GLY A 242 -1.38 -18.88 15.73
N LYS A 243 -2.30 -17.90 15.64
CA LYS A 243 -3.72 -18.12 15.34
C LYS A 243 -4.12 -17.55 13.99
N LYS A 244 -5.29 -17.99 13.50
CA LYS A 244 -5.99 -17.34 12.39
C LYS A 244 -6.69 -16.07 12.89
N LEU A 245 -6.96 -15.14 11.97
CA LEU A 245 -7.80 -13.98 12.22
C LEU A 245 -9.19 -14.45 12.67
N MET A 246 -9.70 -13.92 13.78
CA MET A 246 -10.94 -14.35 14.41
C MET A 246 -11.73 -13.16 14.96
N ASN A 247 -13.02 -13.35 15.26
CA ASN A 247 -13.86 -12.32 15.86
C ASN A 247 -13.26 -11.86 17.21
N ALA A 248 -13.22 -10.54 17.44
CA ALA A 248 -12.60 -9.97 18.63
C ALA A 248 -13.31 -10.37 19.94
N ALA A 249 -14.64 -10.45 19.94
CA ALA A 249 -15.42 -10.84 21.12
C ALA A 249 -15.23 -12.32 21.47
N ASP A 250 -15.15 -13.20 20.46
CA ASP A 250 -14.84 -14.62 20.66
C ASP A 250 -13.46 -14.80 21.29
N TRP A 251 -12.47 -14.07 20.78
CA TRP A 251 -11.13 -14.06 21.35
C TRP A 251 -11.13 -13.56 22.81
N ALA A 252 -11.78 -12.42 23.09
CA ALA A 252 -11.78 -11.82 24.42
C ALA A 252 -12.43 -12.72 25.50
N ARG A 253 -13.50 -13.46 25.15
CA ARG A 253 -14.12 -14.45 26.04
C ARG A 253 -13.16 -15.58 26.43
N GLY A 254 -12.37 -16.06 25.47
CA GLY A 254 -11.37 -17.09 25.70
C GLY A 254 -10.14 -16.57 26.45
N ALA A 255 -9.72 -15.33 26.16
CA ALA A 255 -8.55 -14.70 26.76
C ALA A 255 -8.75 -14.31 28.24
N ARG A 256 -10.00 -14.11 28.68
CA ARG A 256 -10.36 -13.68 30.06
C ARG A 256 -9.49 -12.50 30.52
N LEU A 257 -9.51 -11.44 29.71
CA LEU A 257 -8.71 -10.24 29.94
C LEU A 257 -8.93 -9.65 31.34
N ASP A 258 -7.83 -9.34 32.02
CA ASP A 258 -7.87 -8.61 33.30
C ASP A 258 -8.47 -7.21 33.06
N PRO A 259 -9.37 -6.70 33.92
CA PRO A 259 -9.96 -5.35 33.76
C PRO A 259 -8.92 -4.21 33.72
N SER A 260 -7.72 -4.42 34.27
CA SER A 260 -6.61 -3.46 34.23
C SER A 260 -5.81 -3.50 32.94
N VAL A 261 -5.99 -4.51 32.08
CA VAL A 261 -5.23 -4.63 30.83
C VAL A 261 -5.56 -3.46 29.88
N ARG A 262 -4.55 -3.02 29.13
CA ARG A 262 -4.66 -1.92 28.18
C ARG A 262 -4.12 -2.33 26.82
N ALA A 263 -4.66 -1.68 25.79
CA ALA A 263 -4.11 -1.71 24.44
C ALA A 263 -3.05 -0.59 24.30
N SER A 264 -1.93 -0.88 23.66
CA SER A 264 -0.85 0.09 23.37
C SER A 264 -0.12 -0.15 22.05
#